data_AF-A0A954ETV0-F1
#
_entry.id   AF-A0A954ETV0-F1
#
_cell.length_a   1.000
_cell.length_b   1.000
_cell.length_c   1.000
_cell.angle_alpha   90.00
_cell.angle_beta   90.00
_cell.angle_gamma   90.00
#
_symmetry.space_group_name_H-M   'P 1'
#
loop_
_entity.id
_entity.type
_entity.pdbx_description
1 polymer ?
#
loop_
_entity_poly.entity_id
_entity_poly.type
_entity_poly.pdbx_seq_one_letter_code
_entity_poly.pdbx_strand_id
1 'polypeptide(L)'
;MRQFHQQLLGCLLWSGLTLPLQSTPTVLHAGDSPDVVIAESVETLLRETIRDQVVGETRLTAAYDSAQAEIGNPHPFLEYAYGLALAKNFLNDRAEKHFENAARSGKPLVLPAREDAIRNGILDKKTDEALEGLVDISATLGGISPTSPTFADAQVSAEWLGRIMAYLEGPYGDLQTARKAHKNDPIVRGFLGKALESQYKAGRSETVQIQLELMKKLAFVEQKVRNEKREDLDQTNERYVEVAQEQESLRKATTEKLDAYQEELADLDTKLEAMEKLYEQSLASEQQLSAAVAMTTLELQSLSRLQNFGQTNPQFPSNISGRQRFRNSVSIQEKQAELVVMQLEQIRLLESRRVVVGQGEALARRRQHMLGNADAAAGQASEQLAKLESWKTRLERNAAELSSQTPETSSLVQGIQRRIRSLNTYDPRSVDSLRDRLIAITQAAVQP
;
A
#
# COMPACT_ATOMS: atom_id res chain seq x y z
N MET A 1 10.35 20.36 8.83
CA MET A 1 11.61 21.13 8.68
C MET A 1 12.27 20.74 7.36
N ARG A 2 12.82 21.74 6.65
CA ARG A 2 13.40 21.72 5.27
C ARG A 2 12.34 21.99 4.19
N GLN A 3 12.01 23.26 3.96
CA GLN A 3 12.67 24.19 3.02
C GLN A 3 12.65 23.69 1.56
N PHE A 4 11.67 24.17 0.80
CA PHE A 4 11.73 24.24 -0.66
C PHE A 4 11.73 25.73 -1.04
N HIS A 5 12.91 26.24 -1.39
CA HIS A 5 13.12 27.51 -2.09
C HIS A 5 12.71 27.30 -3.56
N GLN A 6 11.80 28.14 -4.06
CA GLN A 6 12.08 29.26 -4.97
C GLN A 6 12.91 28.89 -6.20
N GLN A 7 12.24 28.84 -7.35
CA GLN A 7 12.70 29.47 -8.59
C GLN A 7 11.54 29.47 -9.60
N LEU A 8 11.00 30.65 -9.90
CA LEU A 8 10.49 31.01 -11.22
C LEU A 8 10.36 32.54 -11.26
N LEU A 9 11.41 33.17 -11.79
CA LEU A 9 11.44 34.55 -12.26
C LEU A 9 10.55 34.64 -13.50
N GLY A 10 9.38 35.25 -13.35
CA GLY A 10 8.52 35.67 -14.44
C GLY A 10 8.41 37.19 -14.43
N CYS A 11 9.33 37.87 -15.13
CA CYS A 11 9.19 39.26 -15.49
C CYS A 11 8.00 39.43 -16.44
N LEU A 12 6.88 39.95 -15.94
CA LEU A 12 5.89 40.62 -16.78
C LEU A 12 5.52 41.96 -16.12
N LEU A 13 6.15 43.00 -16.66
CA LEU A 13 5.67 44.37 -16.59
C LEU A 13 4.26 44.40 -17.20
N TRP A 14 3.24 44.47 -16.34
CA TRP A 14 1.90 44.85 -16.76
C TRP A 14 1.67 46.30 -16.36
N SER A 15 1.90 47.16 -17.35
CA SER A 15 1.54 48.57 -17.41
C SER A 15 0.08 48.78 -17.02
N GLY A 16 -0.12 49.76 -16.15
CA GLY A 16 -1.44 50.23 -15.73
C GLY A 16 -2.34 50.61 -16.90
N LEU A 17 -3.53 50.03 -16.89
CA LEU A 17 -4.70 50.54 -17.57
C LEU A 17 -5.84 50.52 -16.55
N THR A 18 -5.82 51.48 -15.64
CA THR A 18 -7.00 51.89 -14.89
C THR A 18 -7.96 52.54 -15.88
N LEU A 19 -8.82 51.74 -16.51
CA LEU A 19 -10.00 52.28 -17.16
C LEU A 19 -10.88 52.87 -16.06
N PRO A 20 -11.21 54.17 -16.09
CA PRO A 20 -12.27 54.69 -15.24
C PRO A 20 -13.55 53.97 -15.65
N LEU A 21 -14.17 53.25 -14.70
CA LEU A 21 -15.59 52.95 -14.78
C LEU A 21 -16.30 54.32 -14.84
N GLN A 22 -16.59 54.78 -16.05
CA GLN A 22 -17.59 55.81 -16.26
C GLN A 22 -18.92 55.19 -15.85
N SER A 23 -19.27 55.31 -14.57
CA SER A 23 -20.65 55.20 -14.13
C SER A 23 -21.39 56.34 -14.81
N THR A 24 -22.09 56.02 -15.91
CA THR A 24 -23.17 56.88 -16.35
C THR A 24 -24.13 56.99 -15.17
N PRO A 25 -24.42 58.19 -14.64
CA PRO A 25 -25.40 58.33 -13.59
C PRO A 25 -26.72 57.81 -14.14
N THR A 26 -27.15 56.65 -13.64
CA THR A 26 -28.51 56.16 -13.85
C THR A 26 -29.42 57.25 -13.31
N VAL A 27 -30.08 57.96 -14.22
CA VAL A 27 -31.06 58.97 -13.87
C VAL A 27 -32.21 58.20 -13.24
N LEU A 28 -32.23 58.12 -11.91
CA LEU A 28 -33.39 57.69 -11.15
C LEU A 28 -34.58 58.50 -11.66
N HIS A 29 -35.52 57.84 -12.33
CA HIS A 29 -36.76 58.50 -12.67
C HIS A 29 -37.43 58.84 -11.34
N ALA A 30 -37.83 60.11 -11.17
CA ALA A 30 -38.36 60.65 -9.91
C ALA A 30 -39.75 60.08 -9.52
N GLY A 31 -40.02 58.82 -9.81
CA GLY A 31 -41.26 58.11 -9.52
C GLY A 31 -41.12 56.59 -9.36
N ASP A 32 -39.90 56.03 -9.33
CA ASP A 32 -39.71 54.60 -9.11
C ASP A 32 -40.03 54.24 -7.65
N SER A 33 -40.80 53.17 -7.46
CA SER A 33 -41.13 52.70 -6.11
C SER A 33 -39.86 52.21 -5.39
N PRO A 34 -39.75 52.37 -4.05
CA PRO A 34 -38.60 51.88 -3.29
C PRO A 34 -38.26 50.41 -3.56
N ASP A 35 -39.28 49.57 -3.79
CA ASP A 35 -39.12 48.14 -4.06
C ASP A 35 -38.43 47.86 -5.41
N VAL A 36 -38.67 48.71 -6.43
CA VAL A 36 -37.99 48.63 -7.74
C VAL A 36 -36.50 48.90 -7.58
N VAL A 37 -36.15 49.97 -6.88
CA VAL A 37 -34.76 50.35 -6.62
C VAL A 37 -34.03 49.23 -5.86
N ILE A 38 -34.67 48.66 -4.84
CA ILE A 38 -34.11 47.53 -4.07
C ILE A 38 -33.86 46.32 -4.98
N ALA A 39 -34.83 45.95 -5.83
CA ALA A 39 -34.70 44.79 -6.71
C ALA A 39 -33.55 44.98 -7.72
N GLU A 40 -33.44 46.16 -8.33
CA GLU A 40 -32.39 46.48 -9.30
C GLU A 40 -30.99 46.53 -8.66
N SER A 41 -30.85 47.14 -7.48
CA SER A 41 -29.57 47.19 -6.76
C SER A 41 -29.12 45.78 -6.30
N VAL A 42 -30.06 44.94 -5.84
CA VAL A 42 -29.77 43.53 -5.48
C VAL A 42 -29.33 42.74 -6.71
N GLU A 43 -30.06 42.84 -7.82
CA GLU A 43 -29.72 42.11 -9.05
C GLU A 43 -28.37 42.56 -9.61
N THR A 44 -28.09 43.87 -9.58
CA THR A 44 -26.81 44.45 -10.01
C THR A 44 -25.66 43.92 -9.16
N LEU A 45 -25.79 43.96 -7.82
CA LEU A 45 -24.78 43.41 -6.92
C LEU A 45 -24.49 41.94 -7.23
N LEU A 46 -25.52 41.10 -7.31
CA LEU A 46 -25.36 39.67 -7.56
C LEU A 46 -24.71 39.40 -8.93
N ARG A 47 -25.15 40.10 -9.98
CA ARG A 47 -24.61 39.97 -11.33
C ARG A 47 -23.14 40.37 -11.40
N GLU A 48 -22.74 41.39 -10.64
CA GLU A 48 -21.36 41.86 -10.64
C GLU A 48 -20.42 40.99 -9.81
N THR A 49 -20.92 40.33 -8.76
CA THR A 49 -20.09 39.67 -7.75
C THR A 49 -20.11 38.15 -7.80
N ILE A 50 -21.18 37.54 -8.33
CA ILE A 50 -21.31 36.09 -8.51
C ILE A 50 -20.97 35.75 -9.96
N ARG A 51 -19.66 35.68 -10.24
CA ARG A 51 -19.09 35.33 -11.55
C ARG A 51 -18.39 33.97 -11.50
N ASP A 52 -17.98 33.47 -12.67
CA ASP A 52 -17.17 32.26 -12.78
C ASP A 52 -15.76 32.43 -12.22
N GLN A 53 -15.30 33.67 -12.09
CA GLN A 53 -14.00 34.03 -11.53
C GLN A 53 -14.15 34.65 -10.14
N VAL A 54 -13.16 34.39 -9.28
CA VAL A 54 -13.09 35.00 -7.94
C VAL A 54 -12.94 36.50 -8.07
N VAL A 55 -13.85 37.23 -7.43
CA VAL A 55 -13.85 38.68 -7.30
C VAL A 55 -13.16 39.05 -5.99
N GLY A 56 -12.16 39.93 -6.08
CA GLY A 56 -11.42 40.40 -4.91
C GLY A 56 -12.31 41.19 -3.94
N GLU A 57 -12.03 41.05 -2.64
CA GLU A 57 -12.82 41.64 -1.55
C GLU A 57 -13.07 43.15 -1.71
N THR A 58 -12.06 43.93 -2.10
CA THR A 58 -12.21 45.38 -2.31
C THR A 58 -13.31 45.71 -3.32
N ARG A 59 -13.45 44.89 -4.38
CA ARG A 59 -14.49 45.09 -5.39
C ARG A 59 -15.86 44.63 -4.89
N LEU A 60 -15.91 43.57 -4.08
CA LEU A 60 -17.15 43.13 -3.43
C LEU A 60 -17.69 44.24 -2.52
N THR A 61 -16.85 44.79 -1.66
CA THR A 61 -17.22 45.89 -0.74
C THR A 61 -17.65 47.14 -1.51
N ALA A 62 -16.91 47.53 -2.55
CA ALA A 62 -17.28 48.70 -3.36
C ALA A 62 -18.64 48.54 -4.05
N ALA A 63 -18.96 47.36 -4.57
CA ALA A 63 -20.26 47.07 -5.17
C ALA A 63 -21.39 47.10 -4.12
N TYR A 64 -21.14 46.56 -2.94
CA TYR A 64 -22.07 46.60 -1.81
C TYR A 64 -22.34 48.04 -1.33
N ASP A 65 -21.28 48.82 -1.10
CA ASP A 65 -21.38 50.21 -0.65
C ASP A 65 -22.13 51.08 -1.68
N SER A 66 -21.90 50.82 -2.97
CA SER A 66 -22.64 51.50 -4.05
C SER A 66 -24.13 51.18 -4.01
N ALA A 67 -24.49 49.89 -3.93
CA ALA A 67 -25.88 49.46 -3.85
C ALA A 67 -26.56 49.97 -2.56
N GLN A 68 -25.82 50.04 -1.44
CA GLN A 68 -26.34 50.58 -0.19
C GLN A 68 -26.56 52.10 -0.27
N ALA A 69 -25.69 52.83 -0.96
CA ALA A 69 -25.86 54.27 -1.19
C ALA A 69 -27.09 54.57 -2.06
N GLU A 70 -27.40 53.72 -3.04
CA GLU A 70 -28.60 53.83 -3.89
C GLU A 70 -29.90 53.60 -3.10
N ILE A 71 -29.95 52.57 -2.25
CA ILE A 71 -31.12 52.27 -1.42
C ILE A 71 -31.27 53.29 -0.27
N GLY A 72 -30.16 53.86 0.20
CA GLY A 72 -30.12 54.89 1.24
C GLY A 72 -30.25 54.39 2.68
N ASN A 73 -30.60 53.11 2.90
CA ASN A 73 -30.68 52.47 4.22
C ASN A 73 -30.25 50.99 4.14
N PRO A 74 -29.79 50.37 5.25
CA PRO A 74 -29.53 48.93 5.30
C PRO A 74 -30.79 48.14 4.97
N HIS A 75 -30.70 47.25 3.97
CA HIS A 75 -31.82 46.46 3.50
C HIS A 75 -31.55 44.95 3.61
N PRO A 76 -32.47 44.12 4.14
CA PRO A 76 -32.23 42.70 4.36
C PRO A 76 -31.91 41.89 3.09
N PHE A 77 -32.57 42.21 1.96
CA PHE A 77 -32.24 41.57 0.69
C PHE A 77 -30.82 41.91 0.21
N LEU A 78 -30.36 43.14 0.46
CA LEU A 78 -29.02 43.57 0.09
C LEU A 78 -27.96 42.88 0.98
N GLU A 79 -28.21 42.82 2.28
CA GLU A 79 -27.36 42.08 3.24
C GLU A 79 -27.23 40.60 2.83
N TYR A 80 -28.34 39.94 2.52
CA TYR A 80 -28.31 38.55 2.09
C TYR A 80 -27.58 38.39 0.74
N ALA A 81 -27.83 39.27 -0.24
CA ALA A 81 -27.14 39.26 -1.52
C ALA A 81 -25.62 39.39 -1.38
N TYR A 82 -25.17 40.28 -0.47
CA TYR A 82 -23.76 40.44 -0.19
C TYR A 82 -23.17 39.23 0.53
N GLY A 83 -23.92 38.61 1.45
CA GLY A 83 -23.54 37.32 2.03
C GLY A 83 -23.32 36.24 0.97
N LEU A 84 -24.21 36.13 -0.03
CA LEU A 84 -24.05 35.18 -1.14
C LEU A 84 -22.81 35.50 -1.99
N ALA A 85 -22.56 36.79 -2.25
CA ALA A 85 -21.36 37.24 -2.96
C ALA A 85 -20.08 36.85 -2.21
N LEU A 86 -20.03 37.07 -0.89
CA LEU A 86 -18.91 36.69 -0.04
C LEU A 86 -18.71 35.16 -0.03
N ALA A 87 -19.79 34.39 0.11
CA ALA A 87 -19.74 32.93 0.09
C ALA A 87 -19.23 32.37 -1.25
N LYS A 88 -19.67 32.93 -2.39
CA LYS A 88 -19.16 32.57 -3.74
C LYS A 88 -17.65 32.77 -3.84
N ASN A 89 -17.14 33.78 -3.17
CA ASN A 89 -15.73 34.19 -3.19
C ASN A 89 -14.93 33.63 -2.00
N PHE A 90 -15.41 32.55 -1.38
CA PHE A 90 -14.74 31.81 -0.30
C PHE A 90 -14.51 32.62 1.00
N LEU A 91 -15.31 33.66 1.25
CA LEU A 91 -15.27 34.51 2.44
C LEU A 91 -16.40 34.15 3.43
N ASN A 92 -16.52 32.88 3.80
CA ASN A 92 -17.65 32.33 4.56
C ASN A 92 -17.86 32.97 5.95
N ASP A 93 -16.78 33.22 6.70
CA ASP A 93 -16.85 33.81 8.05
C ASP A 93 -17.48 35.22 8.04
N ARG A 94 -17.33 35.95 6.92
CA ARG A 94 -17.95 37.26 6.74
C ARG A 94 -19.37 37.13 6.22
N ALA A 95 -19.59 36.20 5.27
CA ALA A 95 -20.91 35.90 4.74
C ALA A 95 -21.90 35.57 5.87
N GLU A 96 -21.48 34.78 6.86
CA GLU A 96 -22.30 34.39 8.01
C GLU A 96 -22.88 35.60 8.75
N LYS A 97 -22.08 36.64 9.00
CA LYS A 97 -22.56 37.86 9.68
C LYS A 97 -23.64 38.57 8.89
N HIS A 98 -23.50 38.64 7.57
CA HIS A 98 -24.50 39.25 6.70
C HIS A 98 -25.78 38.39 6.60
N PHE A 99 -25.65 37.06 6.61
CA PHE A 99 -26.79 36.15 6.71
C PHE A 99 -27.55 36.33 8.03
N GLU A 100 -26.84 36.43 9.16
CA GLU A 100 -27.46 36.71 10.47
C GLU A 100 -28.16 38.07 10.50
N ASN A 101 -27.54 39.12 9.96
CA ASN A 101 -28.13 40.46 9.89
C ASN A 101 -29.43 40.44 9.06
N ALA A 102 -29.41 39.79 7.89
CA ALA A 102 -30.58 39.63 7.05
C ALA A 102 -31.68 38.78 7.73
N ALA A 103 -31.31 37.69 8.39
CA ALA A 103 -32.22 36.77 9.07
C ALA A 103 -32.94 37.43 10.27
N ARG A 104 -32.24 38.29 11.01
CA ARG A 104 -32.75 39.02 12.18
C ARG A 104 -33.63 40.20 11.80
N SER A 105 -33.53 40.70 10.57
CA SER A 105 -34.41 41.79 10.15
C SER A 105 -35.87 41.32 10.13
N GLY A 106 -36.73 42.05 10.84
CA GLY A 106 -38.13 41.69 10.97
C GLY A 106 -38.94 41.96 9.70
N LYS A 107 -38.55 42.93 8.87
CA LYS A 107 -39.24 43.33 7.63
C LYS A 107 -38.27 43.98 6.63
N PRO A 108 -38.32 43.64 5.32
CA PRO A 108 -39.02 42.49 4.76
C PRO A 108 -38.40 41.16 5.23
N LEU A 109 -39.21 40.10 5.22
CA LEU A 109 -38.78 38.77 5.61
C LEU A 109 -37.94 38.14 4.49
N VAL A 110 -36.72 37.73 4.81
CA VAL A 110 -35.82 37.02 3.88
C VAL A 110 -35.69 35.56 4.34
N LEU A 111 -36.58 34.69 3.86
CA LEU A 111 -36.59 33.28 4.27
C LEU A 111 -35.26 32.57 3.98
N PRO A 112 -34.63 32.71 2.79
CA PRO A 112 -33.34 32.07 2.51
C PRO A 112 -32.22 32.45 3.50
N ALA A 113 -32.20 33.69 4.00
CA ALA A 113 -31.23 34.13 5.00
C ALA A 113 -31.41 33.38 6.34
N ARG A 114 -32.66 33.15 6.75
CA ARG A 114 -32.97 32.35 7.95
C ARG A 114 -32.59 30.89 7.77
N GLU A 115 -32.86 30.33 6.59
CA GLU A 115 -32.45 28.96 6.25
C GLU A 115 -30.93 28.80 6.37
N ASP A 116 -30.15 29.75 5.83
CA ASP A 116 -28.69 29.68 5.89
C ASP A 116 -28.12 29.92 7.30
N ALA A 117 -28.72 30.80 8.09
CA ALA A 117 -28.35 30.96 9.50
C ALA A 117 -28.56 29.67 10.30
N ILE A 118 -29.71 29.00 10.11
CA ILE A 118 -30.00 27.70 10.74
C ILE A 118 -29.02 26.63 10.24
N ARG A 119 -28.80 26.57 8.92
CA ARG A 119 -27.87 25.62 8.29
C ARG A 119 -26.46 25.76 8.86
N ASN A 120 -25.96 26.98 8.99
CA ASN A 120 -24.65 27.24 9.57
C ASN A 120 -24.60 26.83 11.05
N GLY A 121 -25.67 27.08 11.82
CA GLY A 121 -25.81 26.56 13.18
C GLY A 121 -25.68 25.03 13.27
N ILE A 122 -26.27 24.28 12.33
CA ILE A 122 -26.15 22.82 12.26
C ILE A 122 -24.69 22.40 11.96
N LEU A 123 -24.04 23.07 11.01
CA LEU A 123 -22.64 22.80 10.64
C LEU A 123 -21.67 23.09 11.79
N ASP A 124 -21.95 24.14 12.56
CA ASP A 124 -21.23 24.55 13.77
C ASP A 124 -21.55 23.70 15.01
N LYS A 125 -22.45 22.71 14.88
CA LYS A 125 -22.95 21.87 15.98
C LYS A 125 -23.69 22.63 17.07
N LYS A 126 -24.19 23.83 16.76
CA LYS A 126 -25.15 24.61 17.56
C LYS A 126 -26.57 24.09 17.29
N THR A 127 -26.79 22.80 17.54
CA THR A 127 -28.01 22.10 17.09
C THR A 127 -29.25 22.51 17.86
N ASP A 128 -29.10 22.97 19.10
CA ASP A 128 -30.23 23.40 19.92
C ASP A 128 -30.77 24.74 19.41
N GLU A 129 -29.87 25.70 19.15
CA GLU A 129 -30.20 26.98 18.53
C GLU A 129 -30.77 26.79 17.12
N ALA A 130 -30.21 25.85 16.34
CA ALA A 130 -30.74 25.53 15.02
C ALA A 130 -32.16 24.94 15.09
N LEU A 131 -32.44 24.05 16.06
CA LEU A 131 -33.77 23.47 16.25
C LEU A 131 -34.80 24.52 16.68
N GLU A 132 -34.42 25.47 17.54
CA GLU A 132 -35.25 26.63 17.87
C GLU A 132 -35.54 27.47 16.61
N GLY A 133 -34.51 27.74 15.81
CA GLY A 133 -34.66 28.43 14.53
C GLY A 133 -35.59 27.71 13.54
N LEU A 134 -35.59 26.37 13.51
CA LEU A 134 -36.52 25.56 12.70
C LEU A 134 -37.97 25.70 13.17
N VAL A 135 -38.20 25.84 14.48
CA VAL A 135 -39.54 26.12 15.02
C VAL A 135 -39.96 27.55 14.67
N ASP A 136 -39.08 28.53 14.85
CA ASP A 136 -39.38 29.94 14.56
C ASP A 136 -39.66 30.21 13.07
N ILE A 137 -38.88 29.60 12.17
CA ILE A 137 -39.15 29.71 10.74
C ILE A 137 -40.48 29.04 10.38
N SER A 138 -40.83 27.90 11.01
CA SER A 138 -42.12 27.24 10.76
C SER A 138 -43.33 28.10 11.15
N ALA A 139 -43.25 28.82 12.28
CA ALA A 139 -44.26 29.77 12.72
C ALA A 139 -44.38 30.96 11.74
N THR A 140 -43.23 31.43 11.25
CA THR A 140 -43.18 32.51 10.25
C THR A 140 -43.84 32.08 8.93
N LEU A 141 -43.52 30.88 8.44
CA LEU A 141 -44.08 30.31 7.21
C LEU A 141 -45.60 30.11 7.31
N GLY A 142 -46.09 29.59 8.44
CA GLY A 142 -47.52 29.40 8.69
C GLY A 142 -48.35 30.69 8.71
N GLY A 143 -47.70 31.83 8.96
CA GLY A 143 -48.33 33.15 8.92
C GLY A 143 -48.46 33.76 7.53
N ILE A 144 -47.82 33.18 6.49
CA ILE A 144 -47.84 33.72 5.13
C ILE A 144 -49.14 33.27 4.43
N SER A 145 -49.95 34.24 3.99
CA SER A 145 -51.18 33.95 3.25
C SER A 145 -50.89 33.21 1.94
N PRO A 146 -51.70 32.21 1.54
CA PRO A 146 -51.62 31.60 0.20
C PRO A 146 -51.75 32.57 -0.97
N THR A 147 -52.33 33.75 -0.72
CA THR A 147 -52.47 34.82 -1.72
C THR A 147 -51.30 35.81 -1.71
N SER A 148 -50.33 35.65 -0.81
CA SER A 148 -49.15 36.51 -0.73
C SER A 148 -48.23 36.28 -1.92
N PRO A 149 -47.60 37.32 -2.50
CA PRO A 149 -46.57 37.14 -3.54
C PRO A 149 -45.39 36.28 -3.05
N THR A 150 -45.13 36.25 -1.74
CA THR A 150 -44.07 35.44 -1.12
C THR A 150 -44.47 33.99 -0.81
N PHE A 151 -45.70 33.56 -1.14
CA PHE A 151 -46.14 32.20 -0.81
C PHE A 151 -45.39 31.11 -1.57
N ALA A 152 -44.97 31.38 -2.82
CA ALA A 152 -44.13 30.45 -3.58
C ALA A 152 -42.77 30.21 -2.88
N ASP A 153 -42.18 31.25 -2.31
CA ASP A 153 -40.94 31.12 -1.52
C ASP A 153 -41.18 30.33 -0.23
N ALA A 154 -42.33 30.54 0.42
CA ALA A 154 -42.74 29.79 1.60
C ALA A 154 -42.90 28.28 1.33
N GLN A 155 -43.37 27.90 0.14
CA GLN A 155 -43.44 26.50 -0.30
C GLN A 155 -42.06 25.85 -0.41
N VAL A 156 -41.09 26.55 -1.02
CA VAL A 156 -39.70 26.08 -1.12
C VAL A 156 -39.06 25.95 0.26
N SER A 157 -39.26 26.95 1.13
CA SER A 157 -38.79 26.90 2.52
C SER A 157 -39.40 25.76 3.33
N ALA A 158 -40.69 25.48 3.14
CA ALA A 158 -41.37 24.38 3.83
C ALA A 158 -40.80 23.02 3.41
N GLU A 159 -40.49 22.83 2.12
CA GLU A 159 -39.81 21.64 1.62
C GLU A 159 -38.41 21.49 2.21
N TRP A 160 -37.59 22.55 2.17
CA TRP A 160 -36.27 22.56 2.80
C TRP A 160 -36.35 22.23 4.29
N LEU A 161 -37.28 22.84 5.03
CA LEU A 161 -37.52 22.58 6.44
C LEU A 161 -37.82 21.08 6.69
N GLY A 162 -38.61 20.46 5.82
CA GLY A 162 -38.85 19.02 5.83
C GLY A 162 -37.57 18.20 5.65
N ARG A 163 -36.73 18.57 4.68
CA ARG A 163 -35.45 17.88 4.45
C ARG A 163 -34.54 17.94 5.66
N ILE A 164 -34.40 19.12 6.28
CA ILE A 164 -33.55 19.35 7.45
C ILE A 164 -34.05 18.63 8.69
N MET A 165 -35.36 18.67 8.96
CA MET A 165 -35.94 17.94 10.09
C MET A 165 -35.71 16.44 9.98
N ALA A 166 -35.93 15.85 8.79
CA ALA A 166 -35.64 14.45 8.55
C ALA A 166 -34.13 14.13 8.65
N TYR A 167 -33.25 15.05 8.22
CA TYR A 167 -31.81 14.89 8.35
C TYR A 167 -31.36 14.82 9.83
N LEU A 168 -31.88 15.72 10.67
CA LEU A 168 -31.57 15.77 12.09
C LEU A 168 -32.12 14.55 12.85
N GLU A 169 -33.25 13.99 12.42
CA GLU A 169 -33.85 12.79 13.01
C GLU A 169 -33.11 11.48 12.68
N GLY A 170 -32.37 11.44 11.56
CA GLY A 170 -31.71 10.21 11.11
C GLY A 170 -30.25 10.43 10.74
N PRO A 171 -29.95 10.86 9.50
CA PRO A 171 -28.58 10.88 8.97
C PRO A 171 -27.54 11.67 9.77
N TYR A 172 -27.94 12.69 10.55
CA TYR A 172 -27.03 13.44 11.43
C TYR A 172 -26.24 12.54 12.40
N GLY A 173 -26.87 11.45 12.87
CA GLY A 173 -26.21 10.39 13.63
C GLY A 173 -26.03 10.66 15.12
N ASP A 174 -26.53 11.77 15.66
CA ASP A 174 -26.60 12.00 17.11
C ASP A 174 -28.00 11.66 17.66
N LEU A 175 -28.03 10.78 18.68
CA LEU A 175 -29.28 10.28 19.25
C LEU A 175 -30.04 11.37 20.02
N GLN A 176 -29.35 12.32 20.66
CA GLN A 176 -30.02 13.38 21.42
C GLN A 176 -30.67 14.39 20.47
N THR A 177 -29.94 14.84 19.45
CA THR A 177 -30.46 15.68 18.38
C THR A 177 -31.64 15.01 17.68
N ALA A 178 -31.54 13.72 17.35
CA ALA A 178 -32.63 12.98 16.73
C ALA A 178 -33.91 12.97 17.59
N ARG A 179 -33.78 12.75 18.90
CA ARG A 179 -34.91 12.80 19.84
C ARG A 179 -35.52 14.20 19.95
N LYS A 180 -34.68 15.24 19.98
CA LYS A 180 -35.15 16.64 20.02
C LYS A 180 -35.88 17.03 18.72
N ALA A 181 -35.31 16.68 17.57
CA ALA A 181 -35.94 16.89 16.26
C ALA A 181 -37.29 16.17 16.17
N HIS A 182 -37.34 14.89 16.57
CA HIS A 182 -38.60 14.13 16.60
C HIS A 182 -39.65 14.75 17.53
N LYS A 183 -39.23 15.28 18.69
CA LYS A 183 -40.13 16.00 19.61
C LYS A 183 -40.66 17.31 19.02
N ASN A 184 -39.85 18.00 18.22
CA ASN A 184 -40.21 19.28 17.61
C ASN A 184 -41.00 19.12 16.29
N ASP A 185 -40.96 17.97 15.62
CA ASP A 185 -41.70 17.72 14.36
C ASP A 185 -43.21 18.03 14.46
N PRO A 186 -43.96 17.57 15.49
CA PRO A 186 -45.37 17.93 15.61
C PRO A 186 -45.62 19.43 15.79
N ILE A 187 -44.70 20.14 16.46
CA ILE A 187 -44.78 21.59 16.67
C ILE A 187 -44.60 22.31 15.34
N VAL A 188 -43.55 21.94 14.59
CA VAL A 188 -43.26 22.47 13.26
C VAL A 188 -44.45 22.26 12.31
N ARG A 189 -45.00 21.05 12.27
CA ARG A 189 -46.18 20.73 11.44
C ARG A 189 -47.42 21.51 11.88
N GLY A 190 -47.60 21.70 13.18
CA GLY A 190 -48.70 22.50 13.74
C GLY A 190 -48.66 23.95 13.27
N PHE A 191 -47.47 24.55 13.21
CA PHE A 191 -47.29 25.92 12.74
C PHE A 191 -47.50 26.08 11.23
N LEU A 192 -46.99 25.17 10.40
CA LEU A 192 -47.11 25.26 8.94
C LEU A 192 -48.55 25.25 8.42
N GLY A 193 -49.47 24.61 9.16
CA GLY A 193 -50.86 24.46 8.76
C GLY A 193 -51.06 23.63 7.49
N LYS A 194 -52.29 23.57 6.99
CA LYS A 194 -52.66 22.72 5.83
C LYS A 194 -52.03 23.17 4.51
N ALA A 195 -51.71 24.46 4.37
CA ALA A 195 -51.27 25.05 3.11
C ALA A 195 -49.84 24.64 2.71
N LEU A 196 -48.97 24.38 3.70
CA LEU A 196 -47.55 24.05 3.48
C LEU A 196 -47.19 22.62 3.92
N GLU A 197 -48.14 21.88 4.51
CA GLU A 197 -47.91 20.52 5.01
C GLU A 197 -47.46 19.55 3.89
N SER A 198 -47.97 19.70 2.68
CA SER A 198 -47.57 18.85 1.54
C SER A 198 -46.10 19.01 1.17
N GLN A 199 -45.61 20.25 1.12
CA GLN A 199 -44.22 20.59 0.78
C GLN A 199 -43.27 20.08 1.85
N TYR A 200 -43.62 20.30 3.11
CA TYR A 200 -42.88 19.75 4.25
C TYR A 200 -42.75 18.23 4.19
N LYS A 201 -43.85 17.51 3.92
CA LYS A 201 -43.83 16.05 3.76
C LYS A 201 -43.01 15.59 2.55
N ALA A 202 -43.05 16.34 1.45
CA ALA A 202 -42.25 16.04 0.26
C ALA A 202 -40.75 16.10 0.61
N GLY A 203 -40.28 17.18 1.24
CA GLY A 203 -38.89 17.31 1.67
C GLY A 203 -38.45 16.23 2.66
N ARG A 204 -39.30 15.90 3.64
CA ARG A 204 -39.04 14.77 4.56
C ARG A 204 -38.86 13.45 3.81
N SER A 205 -39.76 13.17 2.87
CA SER A 205 -39.77 11.91 2.11
C SER A 205 -38.54 11.77 1.23
N GLU A 206 -38.08 12.87 0.63
CA GLU A 206 -36.87 12.91 -0.18
C GLU A 206 -35.62 12.59 0.64
N THR A 207 -35.45 13.20 1.82
CA THR A 207 -34.32 12.88 2.72
C THR A 207 -34.30 11.40 3.09
N VAL A 208 -35.47 10.83 3.41
CA VAL A 208 -35.60 9.39 3.72
C VAL A 208 -35.22 8.53 2.51
N GLN A 209 -35.64 8.91 1.30
CA GLN A 209 -35.29 8.20 0.08
C GLN A 209 -33.79 8.24 -0.19
N ILE A 210 -33.16 9.42 -0.14
CA ILE A 210 -31.71 9.60 -0.33
C ILE A 210 -30.94 8.75 0.70
N GLN A 211 -31.35 8.80 1.97
CA GLN A 211 -30.73 8.01 3.03
C GLN A 211 -30.83 6.51 2.73
N LEU A 212 -32.01 6.03 2.34
CA LEU A 212 -32.25 4.62 2.03
C LEU A 212 -31.42 4.14 0.82
N GLU A 213 -31.29 4.96 -0.22
CA GLU A 213 -30.42 4.67 -1.37
C GLU A 213 -28.94 4.59 -0.96
N LEU A 214 -28.47 5.52 -0.13
CA LEU A 214 -27.10 5.50 0.37
C LEU A 214 -26.83 4.31 1.31
N MET A 215 -27.79 3.94 2.16
CA MET A 215 -27.67 2.75 3.03
C MET A 215 -27.64 1.45 2.22
N LYS A 216 -28.45 1.34 1.16
CA LYS A 216 -28.38 0.20 0.23
C LYS A 216 -27.01 0.13 -0.45
N LYS A 217 -26.48 1.27 -0.90
CA LYS A 217 -25.16 1.35 -1.51
C LYS A 217 -24.06 0.98 -0.52
N LEU A 218 -24.17 1.44 0.73
CA LEU A 218 -23.25 1.09 1.82
C LEU A 218 -23.20 -0.43 2.03
N ALA A 219 -24.36 -1.06 2.22
CA ALA A 219 -24.45 -2.51 2.41
C ALA A 219 -23.87 -3.31 1.23
N PHE A 220 -24.15 -2.86 -0.01
CA PHE A 220 -23.57 -3.46 -1.21
C PHE A 220 -22.04 -3.35 -1.24
N VAL A 221 -21.49 -2.17 -0.95
CA VAL A 221 -20.03 -1.95 -0.94
C VAL A 221 -19.38 -2.73 0.19
N GLU A 222 -19.96 -2.77 1.39
CA GLU A 222 -19.47 -3.59 2.50
C GLU A 222 -19.41 -5.07 2.13
N GLN A 223 -20.45 -5.59 1.49
CA GLN A 223 -20.47 -6.98 1.02
C GLN A 223 -19.41 -7.23 -0.05
N LYS A 224 -19.25 -6.30 -1.00
CA LYS A 224 -18.23 -6.40 -2.05
C LYS A 224 -16.82 -6.46 -1.44
N VAL A 225 -16.50 -5.56 -0.50
CA VAL A 225 -15.20 -5.53 0.19
C VAL A 225 -14.97 -6.81 1.00
N ARG A 226 -16.02 -7.37 1.63
CA ARG A 226 -15.92 -8.67 2.33
C ARG A 226 -15.62 -9.82 1.37
N ASN A 227 -16.25 -9.84 0.20
CA ASN A 227 -16.01 -10.86 -0.80
C ASN A 227 -14.60 -10.76 -1.39
N GLU A 228 -14.16 -9.55 -1.78
CA GLU A 228 -12.79 -9.30 -2.26
C GLU A 228 -11.74 -9.73 -1.23
N LYS A 229 -11.93 -9.35 0.05
CA LYS A 229 -11.05 -9.80 1.15
C LYS A 229 -11.03 -11.32 1.30
N ARG A 230 -12.17 -11.99 1.15
CA ARG A 230 -12.25 -13.45 1.25
C ARG A 230 -11.49 -14.10 0.10
N GLU A 231 -11.67 -13.62 -1.13
CA GLU A 231 -10.94 -14.09 -2.31
C GLU A 231 -9.43 -13.90 -2.14
N ASP A 232 -8.98 -12.75 -1.64
CA ASP A 232 -7.56 -12.48 -1.38
C ASP A 232 -6.98 -13.40 -0.28
N LEU A 233 -7.76 -13.70 0.76
CA LEU A 233 -7.37 -14.66 1.80
C LEU A 233 -7.29 -16.08 1.26
N ASP A 234 -8.27 -16.51 0.45
CA ASP A 234 -8.28 -17.83 -0.17
C ASP A 234 -7.06 -18.00 -1.09
N GLN A 235 -6.75 -17.01 -1.94
CA GLN A 235 -5.53 -17.01 -2.78
C GLN A 235 -4.23 -17.01 -1.96
N THR A 236 -4.18 -16.28 -0.84
CA THR A 236 -3.01 -16.26 0.05
C THR A 236 -2.80 -17.62 0.70
N ASN A 237 -3.88 -18.28 1.12
CA ASN A 237 -3.84 -19.62 1.69
C ASN A 237 -3.44 -20.68 0.65
N GLU A 238 -3.94 -20.60 -0.57
CA GLU A 238 -3.53 -21.48 -1.68
C GLU A 238 -2.00 -21.39 -1.90
N ARG A 239 -1.46 -20.18 -2.02
CA ARG A 239 -0.01 -19.96 -2.15
C ARG A 239 0.78 -20.45 -0.95
N TYR A 240 0.22 -20.33 0.25
CA TYR A 240 0.86 -20.85 1.46
C TYR A 240 1.01 -22.38 1.40
N VAL A 241 -0.03 -23.08 0.95
CA VAL A 241 -0.01 -24.53 0.76
C VAL A 241 1.00 -24.91 -0.32
N GLU A 242 1.04 -24.20 -1.44
CA GLU A 242 2.02 -24.43 -2.52
C GLU A 242 3.47 -24.30 -2.02
N VAL A 243 3.79 -23.20 -1.31
CA VAL A 243 5.13 -22.98 -0.74
C VAL A 243 5.49 -24.06 0.28
N ALA A 244 4.54 -24.52 1.10
CA ALA A 244 4.77 -25.59 2.06
C ALA A 244 5.02 -26.95 1.37
N GLN A 245 4.28 -27.26 0.30
CA GLN A 245 4.52 -28.45 -0.52
C GLN A 245 5.87 -28.40 -1.22
N GLU A 246 6.25 -27.24 -1.77
CA GLU A 246 7.56 -27.04 -2.40
C GLU A 246 8.69 -27.24 -1.38
N GLN A 247 8.55 -26.67 -0.17
CA GLN A 247 9.52 -26.83 0.92
C GLN A 247 9.71 -28.30 1.31
N GLU A 248 8.61 -29.06 1.42
CA GLU A 248 8.67 -30.49 1.75
C GLU A 248 9.28 -31.32 0.62
N SER A 249 8.91 -31.02 -0.64
CA SER A 249 9.47 -31.72 -1.81
C SER A 249 10.97 -31.48 -1.96
N LEU A 250 11.42 -30.24 -1.71
CA LEU A 250 12.83 -29.87 -1.75
C LEU A 250 13.62 -30.57 -0.65
N ARG A 251 13.05 -30.68 0.57
CA ARG A 251 13.67 -31.44 1.66
C ARG A 251 13.87 -32.89 1.28
N LYS A 252 12.83 -33.57 0.80
CA LYS A 252 12.90 -34.97 0.36
C LYS A 252 13.94 -35.17 -0.74
N ALA A 253 13.88 -34.38 -1.80
CA ALA A 253 14.82 -34.46 -2.91
C ALA A 253 16.28 -34.20 -2.47
N THR A 254 16.49 -33.30 -1.52
CA THR A 254 17.82 -33.02 -0.96
C THR A 254 18.32 -34.19 -0.12
N THR A 255 17.47 -34.75 0.75
CA THR A 255 17.82 -35.93 1.56
C THR A 255 18.18 -37.11 0.67
N GLU A 256 17.34 -37.46 -0.31
CA GLU A 256 17.61 -38.54 -1.27
C GLU A 256 18.94 -38.35 -2.01
N LYS A 257 19.24 -37.12 -2.43
CA LYS A 257 20.49 -36.79 -3.12
C LYS A 257 21.71 -36.89 -2.21
N LEU A 258 21.61 -36.46 -0.96
CA LEU A 258 22.70 -36.55 0.02
C LEU A 258 22.95 -38.00 0.42
N ASP A 259 21.91 -38.81 0.58
CA ASP A 259 22.03 -40.24 0.86
C ASP A 259 22.76 -40.96 -0.29
N ALA A 260 22.42 -40.66 -1.54
CA ALA A 260 23.15 -41.19 -2.71
C ALA A 260 24.64 -40.81 -2.71
N TYR A 261 24.98 -39.58 -2.32
CA TYR A 261 26.38 -39.18 -2.17
C TYR A 261 27.09 -39.91 -1.02
N GLN A 262 26.40 -40.17 0.09
CA GLN A 262 26.97 -40.94 1.20
C GLN A 262 27.26 -42.39 0.80
N GLU A 263 26.36 -43.04 0.05
CA GLU A 263 26.57 -44.39 -0.48
C GLU A 263 27.79 -44.43 -1.42
N GLU A 264 27.92 -43.48 -2.35
CA GLU A 264 29.08 -43.41 -3.23
C GLU A 264 30.40 -43.14 -2.48
N LEU A 265 30.37 -42.29 -1.45
CA LEU A 265 31.54 -42.03 -0.60
C LEU A 265 31.97 -43.28 0.17
N ALA A 266 31.02 -44.07 0.69
CA ALA A 266 31.32 -45.32 1.39
C ALA A 266 31.97 -46.37 0.46
N ASP A 267 31.50 -46.48 -0.79
CA ASP A 267 32.13 -47.33 -1.81
C ASP A 267 33.56 -46.87 -2.15
N LEU A 268 33.78 -45.56 -2.28
CA LEU A 268 35.12 -45.01 -2.52
C LEU A 268 36.07 -45.23 -1.34
N ASP A 269 35.59 -45.06 -0.10
CA ASP A 269 36.37 -45.32 1.11
C ASP A 269 36.78 -46.79 1.22
N THR A 270 35.86 -47.71 0.90
CA THR A 270 36.15 -49.16 0.85
C THR A 270 37.23 -49.48 -0.18
N LYS A 271 37.17 -48.85 -1.37
CA LYS A 271 38.17 -49.04 -2.43
C LYS A 271 39.52 -48.44 -2.07
N LEU A 272 39.54 -47.29 -1.39
CA LEU A 272 40.77 -46.68 -0.89
C LEU A 272 41.44 -47.56 0.17
N GLU A 273 40.67 -48.10 1.12
CA GLU A 273 41.20 -49.03 2.14
C GLU A 273 41.78 -50.30 1.49
N ALA A 274 41.12 -50.83 0.45
CA ALA A 274 41.65 -51.96 -0.31
C ALA A 274 42.99 -51.63 -1.02
N MET A 275 43.10 -50.43 -1.60
CA MET A 275 44.35 -49.97 -2.23
C MET A 275 45.47 -49.75 -1.21
N GLU A 276 45.15 -49.22 -0.04
CA GLU A 276 46.11 -49.06 1.07
C GLU A 276 46.65 -50.42 1.52
N LYS A 277 45.78 -51.42 1.72
CA LYS A 277 46.21 -52.79 2.04
C LYS A 277 47.11 -53.40 0.97
N LEU A 278 46.80 -53.21 -0.32
CA LEU A 278 47.65 -53.68 -1.42
C LEU A 278 49.02 -52.98 -1.42
N TYR A 279 49.04 -51.69 -1.11
CA TYR A 279 50.28 -50.92 -0.98
C TYR A 279 51.15 -51.45 0.18
N GLU A 280 50.56 -51.66 1.36
CA GLU A 280 51.25 -52.21 2.53
C GLU A 280 51.83 -53.61 2.25
N GLN A 281 51.05 -54.49 1.61
CA GLN A 281 51.51 -55.82 1.21
C GLN A 281 52.67 -55.76 0.21
N SER A 282 52.59 -54.85 -0.77
CA SER A 282 53.66 -54.64 -1.74
C SER A 282 54.94 -54.11 -1.06
N LEU A 283 54.81 -53.21 -0.09
CA LEU A 283 55.93 -52.65 0.66
C LEU A 283 56.60 -53.73 1.53
N ALA A 284 55.82 -54.55 2.22
CA ALA A 284 56.34 -55.67 3.00
C ALA A 284 57.08 -56.70 2.12
N SER A 285 56.52 -57.01 0.94
CA SER A 285 57.15 -57.92 -0.03
C SER A 285 58.46 -57.35 -0.58
N GLU A 286 58.51 -56.06 -0.86
CA GLU A 286 59.74 -55.37 -1.29
C GLU A 286 60.82 -55.40 -0.21
N GLN A 287 60.47 -55.19 1.07
CA GLN A 287 61.42 -55.28 2.18
C GLN A 287 62.01 -56.68 2.31
N GLN A 288 61.17 -57.72 2.21
CA GLN A 288 61.62 -59.11 2.22
C GLN A 288 62.55 -59.42 1.04
N LEU A 289 62.18 -58.97 -0.16
CA LEU A 289 62.97 -59.18 -1.36
C LEU A 289 64.30 -58.42 -1.31
N SER A 290 64.31 -57.19 -0.81
CA SER A 290 65.52 -56.40 -0.62
C SER A 290 66.48 -57.06 0.38
N ALA A 291 65.95 -57.65 1.45
CA ALA A 291 66.75 -58.42 2.40
C ALA A 291 67.34 -59.68 1.74
N ALA A 292 66.56 -60.40 0.94
CA ALA A 292 67.03 -61.56 0.17
C ALA A 292 68.13 -61.17 -0.83
N VAL A 293 67.94 -60.08 -1.59
CA VAL A 293 68.94 -59.53 -2.52
C VAL A 293 70.25 -59.20 -1.79
N ALA A 294 70.18 -58.57 -0.61
CA ALA A 294 71.37 -58.25 0.19
C ALA A 294 72.10 -59.51 0.65
N MET A 295 71.37 -60.53 1.12
CA MET A 295 71.94 -61.82 1.53
C MET A 295 72.61 -62.55 0.37
N THR A 296 71.93 -62.69 -0.78
CA THR A 296 72.49 -63.34 -1.97
C THR A 296 73.71 -62.59 -2.51
N THR A 297 73.74 -61.26 -2.39
CA THR A 297 74.90 -60.44 -2.75
C THR A 297 76.10 -60.72 -1.84
N LEU A 298 75.88 -60.85 -0.52
CA LEU A 298 76.93 -61.23 0.43
C LEU A 298 77.47 -62.64 0.15
N GLU A 299 76.58 -63.59 -0.16
CA GLU A 299 76.96 -64.94 -0.57
C GLU A 299 77.84 -64.92 -1.82
N LEU A 300 77.43 -64.18 -2.86
CA LEU A 300 78.21 -63.98 -4.09
C LEU A 300 79.59 -63.38 -3.83
N GLN A 301 79.67 -62.36 -2.97
CA GLN A 301 80.95 -61.76 -2.58
C GLN A 301 81.83 -62.77 -1.84
N SER A 302 81.26 -63.60 -0.96
CA SER A 302 82.00 -64.63 -0.24
C SER A 302 82.54 -65.72 -1.19
N LEU A 303 81.71 -66.20 -2.13
CA LEU A 303 82.10 -67.19 -3.14
C LEU A 303 83.18 -66.64 -4.09
N SER A 304 83.05 -65.37 -4.48
CA SER A 304 84.04 -64.68 -5.33
C SER A 304 85.37 -64.50 -4.60
N ARG A 305 85.36 -64.15 -3.31
CA ARG A 305 86.58 -64.09 -2.47
C ARG A 305 87.24 -65.45 -2.38
N LEU A 306 86.49 -66.53 -2.16
CA LEU A 306 87.02 -67.90 -2.12
C LEU A 306 87.63 -68.34 -3.46
N GLN A 307 87.05 -67.92 -4.58
CA GLN A 307 87.59 -68.17 -5.91
C GLN A 307 88.89 -67.39 -6.15
N ASN A 308 88.94 -66.11 -5.77
CA ASN A 308 90.10 -65.23 -5.96
C ASN A 308 91.27 -65.55 -5.02
N PHE A 309 90.99 -66.01 -3.78
CA PHE A 309 92.02 -66.45 -2.83
C PHE A 309 92.84 -67.63 -3.39
N GLY A 310 92.22 -68.46 -4.24
CA GLY A 310 92.89 -69.55 -4.95
C GLY A 310 93.73 -69.11 -6.16
N GLN A 311 93.70 -67.83 -6.56
CA GLN A 311 94.41 -67.29 -7.73
C GLN A 311 95.53 -66.29 -7.37
N THR A 312 95.40 -65.50 -6.29
CA THR A 312 96.27 -64.33 -6.05
C THR A 312 97.40 -64.53 -5.04
N ASN A 313 97.53 -65.70 -4.39
CA ASN A 313 98.55 -65.92 -3.37
C ASN A 313 99.50 -67.09 -3.73
N PRO A 314 100.66 -66.84 -4.38
CA PRO A 314 101.57 -67.88 -4.85
C PRO A 314 102.41 -68.58 -3.76
N GLN A 315 102.28 -68.18 -2.48
CA GLN A 315 103.07 -68.75 -1.36
C GLN A 315 102.33 -69.80 -0.51
N PHE A 316 101.07 -70.15 -0.84
CA PHE A 316 100.36 -71.25 -0.18
C PHE A 316 100.16 -72.43 -1.17
N PRO A 317 100.43 -73.69 -0.76
CA PRO A 317 100.14 -74.84 -1.61
C PRO A 317 98.62 -74.94 -1.81
N SER A 318 98.16 -74.57 -3.00
CA SER A 318 96.74 -74.55 -3.32
C SER A 318 96.19 -75.98 -3.47
N ASN A 319 95.72 -76.57 -2.37
CA ASN A 319 94.96 -77.82 -2.38
C ASN A 319 93.51 -77.66 -2.89
N ILE A 320 93.19 -76.56 -3.59
CA ILE A 320 91.88 -76.38 -4.23
C ILE A 320 91.94 -77.09 -5.59
N SER A 321 91.46 -78.34 -5.62
CA SER A 321 91.38 -79.14 -6.85
C SER A 321 90.60 -78.41 -7.95
N GLY A 322 90.92 -78.67 -9.23
CA GLY A 322 90.19 -78.11 -10.38
C GLY A 322 88.67 -78.37 -10.31
N ARG A 323 88.24 -79.46 -9.67
CA ARG A 323 86.82 -79.75 -9.39
C ARG A 323 86.16 -78.74 -8.45
N GLN A 324 86.88 -78.21 -7.46
CA GLN A 324 86.35 -77.26 -6.49
C GLN A 324 86.25 -75.85 -7.07
N ARG A 325 87.18 -75.47 -7.96
CA ARG A 325 87.06 -74.23 -8.76
C ARG A 325 85.84 -74.27 -9.69
N PHE A 326 85.63 -75.40 -10.37
CA PHE A 326 84.46 -75.58 -11.23
C PHE A 326 83.13 -75.55 -10.44
N ARG A 327 83.07 -76.19 -9.26
CA ARG A 327 81.89 -76.10 -8.39
C ARG A 327 81.61 -74.67 -7.93
N ASN A 328 82.64 -73.94 -7.47
CA ASN A 328 82.47 -72.54 -7.07
C ASN A 328 82.04 -71.66 -8.24
N SER A 329 82.54 -71.89 -9.47
CA SER A 329 82.10 -71.14 -10.65
C SER A 329 80.64 -71.43 -11.02
N VAL A 330 80.18 -72.68 -10.89
CA VAL A 330 78.77 -73.03 -11.12
C VAL A 330 77.88 -72.39 -10.05
N SER A 331 78.24 -72.45 -8.77
CA SER A 331 77.47 -71.81 -7.70
C SER A 331 77.44 -70.28 -7.81
N ILE A 332 78.52 -69.64 -8.30
CA ILE A 332 78.51 -68.20 -8.60
C ILE A 332 77.54 -67.89 -9.74
N GLN A 333 77.51 -68.70 -10.81
CA GLN A 333 76.56 -68.51 -11.90
C GLN A 333 75.11 -68.72 -11.46
N GLU A 334 74.83 -69.73 -10.63
CA GLU A 334 73.50 -69.99 -10.06
C GLU A 334 73.04 -68.81 -9.19
N LYS A 335 73.91 -68.31 -8.30
CA LYS A 335 73.59 -67.17 -7.43
C LYS A 335 73.46 -65.86 -8.21
N GLN A 336 74.20 -65.68 -9.31
CA GLN A 336 74.02 -64.56 -10.23
C GLN A 336 72.65 -64.62 -10.93
N ALA A 337 72.22 -65.80 -11.38
CA ALA A 337 70.91 -65.98 -11.98
C ALA A 337 69.78 -65.74 -10.96
N GLU A 338 69.91 -66.24 -9.73
CA GLU A 338 68.98 -65.99 -8.63
C GLU A 338 68.87 -64.48 -8.33
N LEU A 339 70.00 -63.75 -8.28
CA LEU A 339 70.01 -62.31 -8.09
C LEU A 339 69.27 -61.56 -9.20
N VAL A 340 69.46 -61.95 -10.46
CA VAL A 340 68.75 -61.34 -11.60
C VAL A 340 67.24 -61.55 -11.50
N VAL A 341 66.79 -62.75 -11.11
CA VAL A 341 65.37 -63.04 -10.89
C VAL A 341 64.81 -62.17 -9.76
N MET A 342 65.52 -62.03 -8.65
CA MET A 342 65.10 -61.16 -7.55
C MET A 342 65.05 -59.68 -7.95
N GLN A 343 65.99 -59.20 -8.77
CA GLN A 343 65.99 -57.83 -9.30
C GLN A 343 64.81 -57.57 -10.24
N LEU A 344 64.47 -58.54 -11.10
CA LEU A 344 63.29 -58.44 -11.97
C LEU A 344 61.99 -58.42 -11.15
N GLU A 345 61.89 -59.25 -10.12
CA GLU A 345 60.73 -59.24 -9.22
C GLU A 345 60.64 -57.92 -8.44
N GLN A 346 61.77 -57.32 -8.08
CA GLN A 346 61.79 -56.00 -7.43
C GLN A 346 61.26 -54.93 -8.37
N ILE A 347 61.68 -54.93 -9.64
CA ILE A 347 61.15 -53.99 -10.65
C ILE A 347 59.64 -54.17 -10.81
N ARG A 348 59.17 -55.41 -10.89
CA ARG A 348 57.74 -55.73 -10.99
C ARG A 348 56.94 -55.23 -9.79
N LEU A 349 57.46 -55.39 -8.56
CA LEU A 349 56.82 -54.86 -7.36
C LEU A 349 56.77 -53.33 -7.37
N LEU A 350 57.83 -52.66 -7.80
CA LEU A 350 57.87 -51.20 -7.93
C LEU A 350 56.84 -50.70 -8.96
N GLU A 351 56.70 -51.38 -10.09
CA GLU A 351 55.69 -51.07 -11.11
C GLU A 351 54.26 -51.29 -10.59
N SER A 352 54.01 -52.44 -9.95
CA SER A 352 52.72 -52.74 -9.32
C SER A 352 52.34 -51.68 -8.29
N ARG A 353 53.31 -51.25 -7.45
CA ARG A 353 53.10 -50.19 -6.47
C ARG A 353 52.76 -48.85 -7.12
N ARG A 354 53.44 -48.48 -8.21
CA ARG A 354 53.11 -47.25 -8.96
C ARG A 354 51.66 -47.28 -9.46
N VAL A 355 51.19 -48.44 -9.94
CA VAL A 355 49.80 -48.60 -10.38
C VAL A 355 48.82 -48.44 -9.20
N VAL A 356 49.08 -49.09 -8.06
CA VAL A 356 48.24 -48.98 -6.86
C VAL A 356 48.18 -47.54 -6.36
N VAL A 357 49.32 -46.83 -6.29
CA VAL A 357 49.36 -45.42 -5.89
C VAL A 357 48.59 -44.56 -6.88
N GLY A 358 48.78 -44.74 -8.19
CA GLY A 358 48.05 -43.98 -9.20
C GLY A 358 46.53 -44.21 -9.15
N GLN A 359 46.08 -45.44 -8.90
CA GLN A 359 44.67 -45.77 -8.69
C GLN A 359 44.14 -45.16 -7.38
N GLY A 360 44.92 -45.23 -6.29
CA GLY A 360 44.59 -44.59 -5.01
C GLY A 360 44.43 -43.07 -5.13
N GLU A 361 45.35 -42.39 -5.82
CA GLU A 361 45.27 -40.95 -6.09
C GLU A 361 44.05 -40.58 -6.96
N ALA A 362 43.69 -41.43 -7.92
CA ALA A 362 42.48 -41.23 -8.73
C ALA A 362 41.20 -41.37 -7.88
N LEU A 363 41.13 -42.38 -7.02
CA LEU A 363 40.02 -42.58 -6.08
C LEU A 363 39.93 -41.44 -5.06
N ALA A 364 41.05 -40.99 -4.50
CA ALA A 364 41.09 -39.88 -3.55
C ALA A 364 40.61 -38.56 -4.19
N ARG A 365 41.02 -38.27 -5.43
CA ARG A 365 40.50 -37.12 -6.20
C ARG A 365 39.01 -37.22 -6.45
N ARG A 366 38.53 -38.41 -6.83
CA ARG A 366 37.09 -38.64 -7.02
C ARG A 366 36.31 -38.43 -5.73
N ARG A 367 36.81 -38.96 -4.60
CA ARG A 367 36.23 -38.74 -3.27
C ARG A 367 36.14 -37.26 -2.91
N GLN A 368 37.22 -36.50 -3.12
CA GLN A 368 37.22 -35.06 -2.85
C GLN A 368 36.22 -34.29 -3.72
N HIS A 369 36.10 -34.69 -5.00
CA HIS A 369 35.09 -34.13 -5.89
C HIS A 369 33.66 -34.44 -5.42
N MET A 370 33.41 -35.67 -4.95
CA MET A 370 32.11 -36.07 -4.41
C MET A 370 31.73 -35.29 -3.15
N LEU A 371 32.66 -35.06 -2.24
CA LEU A 371 32.45 -34.19 -1.08
C LEU A 371 32.08 -32.77 -1.50
N GLY A 372 32.83 -32.19 -2.44
CA GLY A 372 32.52 -30.86 -2.98
C GLY A 372 31.14 -30.77 -3.63
N ASN A 373 30.70 -31.83 -4.33
CA ASN A 373 29.36 -31.92 -4.91
C ASN A 373 28.25 -32.04 -3.85
N ALA A 374 28.50 -32.77 -2.77
CA ALA A 374 27.58 -32.90 -1.65
C ALA A 374 27.40 -31.56 -0.91
N ASP A 375 28.51 -30.89 -0.60
CA ASP A 375 28.52 -29.56 0.03
C ASP A 375 27.81 -28.52 -0.83
N ALA A 376 28.07 -28.51 -2.14
CA ALA A 376 27.40 -27.62 -3.07
C ALA A 376 25.89 -27.87 -3.15
N ALA A 377 25.46 -29.14 -3.17
CA ALA A 377 24.04 -29.49 -3.18
C ALA A 377 23.34 -29.08 -1.88
N ALA A 378 23.96 -29.31 -0.73
CA ALA A 378 23.44 -28.88 0.57
C ALA A 378 23.35 -27.35 0.67
N GLY A 379 24.36 -26.63 0.16
CA GLY A 379 24.36 -25.17 0.09
C GLY A 379 23.23 -24.61 -0.76
N GLN A 380 23.02 -25.16 -1.97
CA GLN A 380 21.93 -24.76 -2.86
C GLN A 380 20.55 -25.03 -2.24
N ALA A 381 20.36 -26.20 -1.62
CA ALA A 381 19.12 -26.54 -0.95
C ALA A 381 18.82 -25.60 0.23
N SER A 382 19.84 -25.29 1.03
CA SER A 382 19.72 -24.34 2.14
C SER A 382 19.30 -22.94 1.66
N GLU A 383 19.89 -22.45 0.57
CA GLU A 383 19.52 -21.15 -0.01
C GLU A 383 18.07 -21.14 -0.52
N GLN A 384 17.64 -22.20 -1.19
CA GLN A 384 16.26 -22.34 -1.68
C GLN A 384 15.26 -22.46 -0.53
N LEU A 385 15.56 -23.24 0.52
CA LEU A 385 14.73 -23.34 1.71
C LEU A 385 14.61 -22.00 2.44
N ALA A 386 15.68 -21.22 2.54
CA ALA A 386 15.64 -19.89 3.13
C ALA A 386 14.75 -18.92 2.31
N LYS A 387 14.79 -19.01 0.98
CA LYS A 387 13.89 -18.25 0.10
C LYS A 387 12.42 -18.62 0.34
N LEU A 388 12.10 -19.91 0.40
CA LEU A 388 10.74 -20.39 0.67
C LEU A 388 10.24 -19.98 2.06
N GLU A 389 11.10 -20.05 3.09
CA GLU A 389 10.74 -19.61 4.44
C GLU A 389 10.43 -18.10 4.50
N SER A 390 11.20 -17.30 3.75
CA SER A 390 10.94 -15.86 3.63
C SER A 390 9.60 -15.57 2.94
N TRP A 391 9.23 -16.37 1.93
CA TRP A 391 7.92 -16.28 1.26
C TRP A 391 6.78 -16.66 2.21
N LYS A 392 6.94 -17.77 2.93
CA LYS A 392 5.99 -18.22 3.95
C LYS A 392 5.71 -17.14 5.00
N THR A 393 6.78 -16.54 5.55
CA THR A 393 6.67 -15.44 6.52
C THR A 393 5.93 -14.22 5.94
N ARG A 394 6.16 -13.89 4.66
CA ARG A 394 5.44 -12.79 3.97
C ARG A 394 3.96 -13.12 3.81
N LEU A 395 3.62 -14.34 3.41
CA LEU A 395 2.24 -14.79 3.26
C LEU A 395 1.49 -14.78 4.60
N GLU A 396 2.13 -15.22 5.70
CA GLU A 396 1.56 -15.16 7.05
C GLU A 396 1.29 -13.72 7.49
N ARG A 397 2.23 -12.80 7.21
CA ARG A 397 2.03 -11.37 7.50
C ARG A 397 0.88 -10.79 6.68
N ASN A 398 0.82 -11.09 5.38
CA ASN A 398 -0.25 -10.61 4.50
C ASN A 398 -1.61 -11.17 4.94
N ALA A 399 -1.70 -12.45 5.32
CA ALA A 399 -2.92 -13.04 5.84
C ALA A 399 -3.35 -12.38 7.15
N ALA A 400 -2.41 -12.11 8.06
CA ALA A 400 -2.68 -11.37 9.30
C ALA A 400 -3.19 -9.95 9.01
N GLU A 401 -2.55 -9.23 8.10
CA GLU A 401 -2.96 -7.88 7.68
C GLU A 401 -4.37 -7.89 7.07
N LEU A 402 -4.62 -8.75 6.08
CA LEU A 402 -5.94 -8.93 5.47
C LEU A 402 -6.99 -9.29 6.52
N SER A 403 -6.69 -10.20 7.45
CA SER A 403 -7.62 -10.60 8.51
C SER A 403 -7.98 -9.44 9.45
N SER A 404 -7.03 -8.54 9.73
CA SER A 404 -7.20 -7.38 10.61
C SER A 404 -7.99 -6.22 9.98
N GLN A 405 -7.99 -6.11 8.64
CA GLN A 405 -8.74 -5.07 7.94
C GLN A 405 -10.25 -5.30 8.07
N THR A 406 -10.98 -4.30 8.57
CA THR A 406 -12.45 -4.32 8.60
C THR A 406 -13.02 -3.62 7.37
N PRO A 407 -14.17 -4.05 6.84
CA PRO A 407 -14.81 -3.37 5.70
C PRO A 407 -15.03 -1.88 5.94
N GLU A 408 -15.29 -1.49 7.20
CA GLU A 408 -15.50 -0.12 7.65
C GLU A 408 -14.28 0.80 7.43
N THR A 409 -13.07 0.23 7.40
CA THR A 409 -11.83 0.98 7.13
C THR A 409 -11.60 1.25 5.64
N SER A 410 -12.37 0.61 4.75
CA SER A 410 -12.28 0.86 3.31
C SER A 410 -12.66 2.31 2.98
N SER A 411 -11.84 2.97 2.16
CA SER A 411 -12.07 4.35 1.71
C SER A 411 -13.43 4.52 1.01
N LEU A 412 -13.92 3.48 0.33
CA LEU A 412 -15.23 3.45 -0.33
C LEU A 412 -16.37 3.48 0.70
N VAL A 413 -16.28 2.63 1.74
CA VAL A 413 -17.25 2.55 2.83
C VAL A 413 -17.27 3.88 3.60
N GLN A 414 -16.11 4.40 3.98
CA GLN A 414 -15.97 5.70 4.62
C GLN A 414 -16.47 6.86 3.75
N GLY A 415 -16.30 6.78 2.43
CA GLY A 415 -16.84 7.75 1.48
C GLY A 415 -18.36 7.82 1.53
N ILE A 416 -19.03 6.66 1.53
CA ILE A 416 -20.50 6.59 1.61
C ILE A 416 -20.99 7.02 2.99
N GLN A 417 -20.34 6.57 4.08
CA GLN A 417 -20.70 6.99 5.44
C GLN A 417 -20.57 8.51 5.63
N ARG A 418 -19.51 9.13 5.08
CA ARG A 418 -19.35 10.59 5.07
C ARG A 418 -20.46 11.29 4.31
N ARG A 419 -20.88 10.75 3.15
CA ARG A 419 -22.03 11.27 2.40
C ARG A 419 -23.32 11.15 3.19
N ILE A 420 -23.59 10.01 3.83
CA ILE A 420 -24.77 9.81 4.68
C ILE A 420 -24.83 10.87 5.79
N ARG A 421 -23.69 11.19 6.41
CA ARG A 421 -23.62 12.19 7.49
C ARG A 421 -23.47 13.63 7.02
N SER A 422 -23.30 13.88 5.73
CA SER A 422 -23.07 15.23 5.22
C SER A 422 -24.40 15.92 4.97
N LEU A 423 -24.60 17.08 5.60
CA LEU A 423 -25.76 17.93 5.35
C LEU A 423 -25.92 18.29 3.86
N ASN A 424 -24.80 18.52 3.16
CA ASN A 424 -24.79 18.87 1.74
C ASN A 424 -25.36 17.77 0.83
N THR A 425 -25.46 16.54 1.31
CA THR A 425 -26.12 15.46 0.57
C THR A 425 -27.64 15.68 0.50
N TYR A 426 -28.22 16.30 1.52
CA TYR A 426 -29.68 16.51 1.66
C TYR A 426 -30.10 17.96 1.41
N ASP A 427 -29.16 18.89 1.45
CA ASP A 427 -29.34 20.28 1.05
C ASP A 427 -28.45 20.61 -0.16
N PRO A 428 -28.92 20.35 -1.39
CA PRO A 428 -28.13 20.55 -2.62
C PRO A 428 -28.11 22.01 -3.10
N ARG A 429 -28.62 22.97 -2.31
CA ARG A 429 -28.69 24.39 -2.70
C ARG A 429 -27.28 24.90 -3.03
N SER A 430 -27.12 25.41 -4.24
CA SER A 430 -25.91 26.10 -4.68
C SER A 430 -26.06 27.61 -4.51
N VAL A 431 -24.95 28.34 -4.42
CA VAL A 431 -24.97 29.81 -4.38
C VAL A 431 -25.72 30.39 -5.58
N ASP A 432 -25.58 29.77 -6.76
CA ASP A 432 -26.28 30.22 -7.97
C ASP A 432 -27.79 29.98 -7.87
N SER A 433 -28.24 28.86 -7.28
CA SER A 433 -29.67 28.62 -7.03
C SER A 433 -30.27 29.59 -6.00
N LEU A 434 -29.48 29.97 -4.98
CA LEU A 434 -29.90 30.95 -3.97
C LEU A 434 -29.93 32.37 -4.54
N ARG A 435 -29.01 32.71 -5.44
CA ARG A 435 -29.03 33.95 -6.22
C ARG A 435 -30.31 34.07 -7.02
N ASP A 436 -30.62 33.05 -7.82
CA ASP A 436 -31.79 33.08 -8.71
C ASP A 436 -33.09 33.14 -7.90
N ARG A 437 -33.14 32.43 -6.76
CA ARG A 437 -34.24 32.51 -5.80
C ARG A 437 -34.39 33.92 -5.20
N LEU A 438 -33.30 34.56 -4.79
CA LEU A 438 -33.32 35.91 -4.25
C LEU A 438 -33.85 36.94 -5.26
N ILE A 439 -33.41 36.86 -6.51
CA ILE A 439 -33.90 37.71 -7.61
C ILE A 439 -35.40 37.52 -7.82
N ALA A 440 -35.88 36.27 -7.83
CA ALA A 440 -37.31 36.00 -7.96
C ALA A 440 -38.13 36.59 -6.80
N ILE A 441 -37.62 36.53 -5.56
CA ILE A 441 -38.28 37.11 -4.38
C ILE A 441 -38.36 38.64 -4.49
N THR A 442 -37.26 39.31 -4.86
CA THR A 442 -37.25 40.77 -4.97
C THR A 442 -38.15 41.26 -6.11
N GLN A 443 -38.18 40.54 -7.24
CA GLN A 443 -39.09 40.86 -8.35
C GLN A 443 -40.57 40.64 -7.99
N ALA A 444 -40.89 39.60 -7.23
CA ALA A 444 -42.26 39.38 -6.74
C ALA A 444 -42.71 40.47 -5.76
N ALA A 445 -41.80 41.08 -5.00
CA ALA A 445 -42.12 42.20 -4.12
C ALA A 445 -42.51 43.49 -4.88
N VAL A 446 -42.03 43.64 -6.12
CA VAL A 446 -42.35 44.79 -7.00
C VAL A 446 -43.74 44.66 -7.63
N GLN A 447 -44.26 43.44 -7.80
CA GLN A 447 -45.55 43.17 -8.46
C GLN A 447 -46.67 43.09 -7.40
N PRO A 448 -47.59 44.07 -7.34
CA PRO A 448 -48.65 44.12 -6.32
C PRO A 448 -49.75 43.06 -6.47
#